data_AF-A0AA37LYV9-F1
#
_entry.id   AF-A0AA37LYV9-F1
#
_cell.length_a   1.000
_cell.length_b   1.000
_cell.length_c   1.000
_cell.angle_alpha   90.00
_cell.angle_beta   90.00
_cell.angle_gamma   90.00
#
_symmetry.space_group_name_H-M   'P 1'
#
loop_
_entity.id
_entity.type
_entity.pdbx_description
1 polymer ?
#
loop_
_entity_poly.entity_id
_entity_poly.type
_entity_poly.pdbx_seq_one_letter_code
_entity_poly.pdbx_strand_id
1 'polypeptide(L)'
;MGVVAHSPPNFAATQASFGDAFGPGPVVTYAGTPPPGRASGGSGFLGSMNGLNQAVYSYGGCLIFAAFMAEMRHPMDFWKALLCGEVFIYACYLIFGLYVYSFQGQYAFNPITQSLSPYWWQTATNILGLVTGLVAAGLYGNIGMKVLYVELLQGVFGAPALTEAAGKMLWAAVIPVYWVLAFIVGAAVPQFSLVSGFIGALFILSFTYTLPALLGLGFWIRKDAMVPEEETFDPATGRYAYVDGGFRRYWRGFMKRPVFNTWNVVYMLGGLVTTALGMYSSIEGLIEAFSGKSHATSFGCASPV
;
A
#
# COMPACT_ATOMS: atom_id res chain seq x y z
N MET A 1 19.73 10.29 -7.92
CA MET A 1 20.68 9.50 -8.74
C MET A 1 21.97 10.27 -9.00
N GLY A 2 21.96 11.39 -9.73
CA GLY A 2 23.18 12.15 -10.02
C GLY A 2 24.02 12.50 -8.78
N VAL A 3 23.39 13.02 -7.73
CA VAL A 3 24.05 13.33 -6.45
C VAL A 3 24.62 12.09 -5.78
N VAL A 4 23.82 11.02 -5.69
CA VAL A 4 24.18 9.76 -5.01
C VAL A 4 25.46 9.14 -5.58
N ALA A 5 25.69 9.20 -6.89
CA ALA A 5 26.90 8.65 -7.50
C ALA A 5 28.17 9.52 -7.30
N HIS A 6 28.00 10.79 -6.94
CA HIS A 6 29.10 11.77 -6.82
C HIS A 6 29.31 12.26 -5.38
N SER A 7 28.54 11.74 -4.42
CA SER A 7 28.63 12.12 -3.01
C SER A 7 28.67 10.88 -2.12
N PRO A 8 29.45 10.89 -1.02
CA PRO A 8 29.38 9.83 -0.04
C PRO A 8 27.98 9.76 0.60
N PRO A 9 27.60 8.60 1.18
CA PRO A 9 26.40 8.49 1.99
C PRO A 9 26.42 9.44 3.19
N ASN A 10 25.24 9.82 3.68
CA ASN A 10 25.12 10.60 4.90
C ASN A 10 25.36 9.75 6.15
N PHE A 11 26.64 9.55 6.50
CA PHE A 11 27.04 8.75 7.67
C PHE A 11 26.50 9.30 8.99
N ALA A 12 26.37 10.63 9.13
CA ALA A 12 25.88 11.26 10.35
C ALA A 12 24.41 10.91 10.59
N ALA A 13 23.57 11.01 9.55
CA ALA A 13 22.16 10.65 9.65
C ALA A 13 21.97 9.14 9.91
N THR A 14 22.74 8.28 9.24
CA THR A 14 22.65 6.82 9.48
C THR A 14 23.13 6.43 10.86
N GLN A 15 24.19 7.06 11.38
CA GLN A 15 24.69 6.80 12.73
C GLN A 15 23.71 7.30 13.80
N ALA A 16 23.10 8.46 13.59
CA ALA A 16 22.09 9.01 14.52
C ALA A 16 20.84 8.13 14.63
N SER A 17 20.39 7.52 13.52
CA SER A 17 19.17 6.70 13.51
C SER A 17 19.41 5.21 13.82
N PHE A 18 20.58 4.65 13.47
CA PHE A 18 20.84 3.20 13.57
C PHE A 18 22.02 2.82 14.49
N GLY A 19 22.67 3.82 15.10
CA GLY A 19 23.76 3.64 16.06
C GLY A 19 25.17 3.59 15.44
N ASP A 20 26.17 3.46 16.32
CA ASP A 20 27.60 3.60 15.99
C ASP A 20 28.15 2.59 14.97
N ALA A 21 27.43 1.49 14.72
CA ALA A 21 27.77 0.52 13.68
C ALA A 21 27.65 1.09 12.25
N PHE A 22 26.95 2.21 12.07
CA PHE A 22 26.74 2.88 10.78
C PHE A 22 27.63 4.12 10.59
N GLY A 23 28.83 4.11 11.19
CA GLY A 23 29.85 5.16 10.98
C GLY A 23 30.48 5.16 9.57
N PRO A 24 31.43 6.09 9.32
CA PRO A 24 32.13 6.21 8.05
C PRO A 24 32.84 4.91 7.68
N GLY A 25 32.46 4.30 6.56
CA GLY A 25 32.98 3.01 6.15
C GLY A 25 32.74 2.72 4.66
N PRO A 26 33.33 1.64 4.14
CA PRO A 26 33.10 1.23 2.76
C PRO A 26 31.64 0.84 2.56
N VAL A 27 31.10 1.19 1.39
CA VAL A 27 29.75 0.76 1.00
C VAL A 27 29.79 -0.74 0.69
N VAL A 28 28.93 -1.50 1.35
CA VAL A 28 28.78 -2.94 1.20
C VAL A 28 27.35 -3.22 0.75
N THR A 29 27.22 -3.98 -0.33
CA THR A 29 25.94 -4.43 -0.88
C THR A 29 25.76 -5.92 -0.62
N TYR A 30 24.51 -6.34 -0.42
CA TYR A 30 24.15 -7.73 -0.20
C TYR A 30 23.11 -8.15 -1.24
N ALA A 31 23.26 -9.33 -1.83
CA ALA A 31 22.27 -9.89 -2.76
C ALA A 31 21.07 -10.52 -2.03
N GLY A 32 21.22 -10.83 -0.73
CA GLY A 32 20.19 -11.43 0.11
C GLY A 32 19.99 -10.64 1.41
N THR A 33 19.43 -11.30 2.42
CA THR A 33 19.21 -10.69 3.73
C THR A 33 20.54 -10.27 4.36
N PRO A 34 20.75 -8.97 4.65
CA PRO A 34 22.00 -8.52 5.24
C PRO A 34 22.20 -9.15 6.63
N PRO A 35 23.45 -9.40 7.05
CA PRO A 35 23.75 -9.85 8.40
C PRO A 35 23.18 -8.88 9.46
N PRO A 36 22.89 -9.34 10.69
CA PRO A 36 22.40 -8.49 11.76
C PRO A 36 23.29 -7.26 11.97
N GLY A 37 22.67 -6.08 12.11
CA GLY A 37 23.37 -4.80 12.31
C GLY A 37 23.98 -4.17 11.04
N ARG A 38 23.78 -4.76 9.85
CA ARG A 38 24.28 -4.23 8.57
C ARG A 38 23.17 -3.65 7.68
N ALA A 39 21.93 -3.55 8.17
CA ALA A 39 20.77 -3.05 7.43
C ALA A 39 20.04 -1.95 8.19
N SER A 40 19.75 -0.86 7.50
CA SER A 40 18.94 0.28 7.96
C SER A 40 17.45 -0.04 8.11
N GLY A 41 16.97 -1.14 7.50
CA GLY A 41 15.56 -1.55 7.52
C GLY A 41 15.16 -2.51 8.64
N GLY A 42 16.08 -2.83 9.55
CA GLY A 42 15.93 -3.90 10.54
C GLY A 42 16.67 -5.18 10.13
N SER A 43 16.77 -6.15 11.05
CA SER A 43 17.56 -7.37 10.85
C SER A 43 16.69 -8.62 10.68
N GLY A 44 17.23 -9.60 9.94
CA GLY A 44 16.62 -10.92 9.79
C GLY A 44 15.28 -10.92 9.03
N PHE A 45 14.38 -11.79 9.46
CA PHE A 45 13.08 -12.02 8.81
C PHE A 45 12.19 -10.77 8.86
N LEU A 46 12.11 -10.11 10.00
CA LEU A 46 11.25 -8.93 10.21
C LEU A 46 11.65 -7.77 9.30
N GLY A 47 12.96 -7.45 9.21
CA GLY A 47 13.45 -6.39 8.33
C GLY A 47 13.20 -6.69 6.84
N SER A 48 13.35 -7.95 6.45
CA SER A 48 13.11 -8.39 5.06
C SER A 48 11.63 -8.28 4.69
N MET A 49 10.73 -8.71 5.59
CA MET A 49 9.28 -8.60 5.40
C MET A 49 8.83 -7.14 5.36
N ASN A 50 9.39 -6.28 6.21
CA ASN A 50 9.10 -4.85 6.17
C ASN A 50 9.53 -4.24 4.83
N GLY A 51 10.73 -4.55 4.34
CA GLY A 51 11.20 -4.12 3.02
C GLY A 51 10.24 -4.54 1.88
N LEU A 52 9.73 -5.79 1.92
CA LEU A 52 8.71 -6.25 0.97
C LEU A 52 7.40 -5.49 1.11
N ASN A 53 6.94 -5.21 2.33
CA ASN A 53 5.73 -4.43 2.57
C ASN A 53 5.86 -3.00 2.06
N GLN A 54 7.05 -2.38 2.15
CA GLN A 54 7.31 -1.05 1.59
C GLN A 54 7.26 -1.04 0.06
N ALA A 55 7.73 -2.11 -0.58
CA ALA A 55 7.57 -2.28 -2.02
C ALA A 55 6.08 -2.37 -2.38
N VAL A 56 5.31 -3.19 -1.65
CA VAL A 56 3.86 -3.31 -1.89
C VAL A 56 3.12 -1.99 -1.62
N TYR A 57 3.49 -1.27 -0.56
CA TYR A 57 2.92 0.02 -0.23
C TYR A 57 3.07 1.03 -1.38
N SER A 58 4.21 0.96 -2.08
CA SER A 58 4.49 1.82 -3.25
C SER A 58 3.54 1.54 -4.43
N TYR A 59 2.95 0.34 -4.50
CA TYR A 59 1.91 -0.04 -5.49
C TYR A 59 0.47 0.14 -4.97
N GLY A 60 0.28 0.89 -3.87
CA GLY A 60 -1.05 1.16 -3.28
C GLY A 60 -2.00 2.00 -4.14
N GLY A 61 -1.51 2.61 -5.23
CA GLY A 61 -2.32 3.43 -6.14
C GLY A 61 -3.45 2.68 -6.85
N CYS A 62 -3.43 1.34 -6.83
CA CYS A 62 -4.44 0.50 -7.45
C CYS A 62 -5.87 0.75 -6.92
N LEU A 63 -6.01 1.29 -5.71
CA LEU A 63 -7.29 1.63 -5.09
C LEU A 63 -8.08 2.68 -5.89
N ILE A 64 -7.39 3.57 -6.61
CA ILE A 64 -8.03 4.66 -7.39
C ILE A 64 -8.40 4.19 -8.81
N PHE A 65 -7.91 3.04 -9.25
CA PHE A 65 -8.11 2.58 -10.64
C PHE A 65 -9.58 2.47 -11.05
N ALA A 66 -10.46 2.03 -10.15
CA ALA A 66 -11.90 1.98 -10.43
C ALA A 66 -12.49 3.40 -10.63
N ALA A 67 -12.05 4.37 -9.83
CA ALA A 67 -12.48 5.77 -9.98
C ALA A 67 -11.95 6.39 -11.28
N PHE A 68 -10.69 6.14 -11.63
CA PHE A 68 -10.14 6.61 -12.91
C PHE A 68 -10.81 5.95 -14.12
N MET A 69 -11.09 4.65 -14.05
CA MET A 69 -11.82 3.95 -15.11
C MET A 69 -13.21 4.55 -15.32
N ALA A 70 -13.91 4.94 -14.25
CA ALA A 70 -15.23 5.57 -14.33
C ALA A 70 -15.20 6.98 -14.96
N GLU A 71 -14.08 7.69 -14.87
CA GLU A 71 -13.90 9.03 -15.45
C GLU A 71 -13.30 9.02 -16.86
N MET A 72 -12.82 7.87 -17.36
CA MET A 72 -12.27 7.74 -18.70
C MET A 72 -13.35 7.85 -19.79
N ARG A 73 -13.07 8.62 -20.84
CA ARG A 73 -13.92 8.71 -22.05
C ARG A 73 -14.12 7.36 -22.74
N HIS A 74 -13.09 6.50 -22.73
CA HIS A 74 -13.11 5.15 -23.29
C HIS A 74 -12.64 4.12 -22.24
N PRO A 75 -13.53 3.59 -21.39
CA PRO A 75 -13.15 2.71 -20.28
C PRO A 75 -12.58 1.35 -20.74
N MET A 76 -12.96 0.88 -21.94
CA MET A 76 -12.46 -0.39 -22.49
C MET A 76 -10.95 -0.37 -22.82
N ASP A 77 -10.34 0.80 -22.94
CA ASP A 77 -8.89 0.95 -23.17
C ASP A 77 -8.08 1.00 -21.87
N PHE A 78 -8.74 0.93 -20.70
CA PHE A 78 -8.08 1.02 -19.39
C PHE A 78 -6.94 0.02 -19.21
N TRP A 79 -7.11 -1.23 -19.67
CA TRP A 79 -6.07 -2.26 -19.53
C TRP A 79 -4.77 -1.92 -20.27
N LYS A 80 -4.84 -1.21 -21.40
CA LYS A 80 -3.66 -0.76 -22.16
C LYS A 80 -2.93 0.34 -21.39
N ALA A 81 -3.68 1.30 -20.86
CA ALA A 81 -3.15 2.38 -20.04
C ALA A 81 -2.50 1.83 -18.76
N LEU A 82 -3.16 0.85 -18.11
CA LEU A 82 -2.67 0.16 -16.93
C LEU A 82 -1.33 -0.54 -17.21
N LEU A 83 -1.26 -1.37 -18.24
CA LEU A 83 -0.02 -2.10 -18.57
C LEU A 83 1.14 -1.15 -18.90
N CYS A 84 0.87 -0.11 -19.70
CA CYS A 84 1.90 0.87 -20.05
C CYS A 84 2.39 1.63 -18.81
N GLY A 85 1.46 2.12 -17.97
CA GLY A 85 1.76 2.85 -16.75
C GLY A 85 2.54 1.99 -15.75
N GLU A 86 2.11 0.76 -15.51
CA GLU A 86 2.77 -0.11 -14.54
C GLU A 86 4.14 -0.59 -14.99
N VAL A 87 4.31 -0.93 -16.27
CA VAL A 87 5.64 -1.27 -16.81
C VAL A 87 6.60 -0.08 -16.68
N PHE A 88 6.13 1.13 -16.95
CA PHE A 88 6.92 2.34 -16.80
C PHE A 88 7.33 2.59 -15.33
N ILE A 89 6.37 2.55 -14.41
CA ILE A 89 6.64 2.75 -12.97
C ILE A 89 7.56 1.66 -12.43
N TYR A 90 7.32 0.40 -12.81
CA TYR A 90 8.17 -0.73 -12.44
C TYR A 90 9.61 -0.54 -12.90
N ALA A 91 9.82 -0.12 -14.16
CA ALA A 91 11.16 0.18 -14.67
C ALA A 91 11.82 1.33 -13.89
N CYS A 92 11.09 2.41 -13.61
CA CYS A 92 11.60 3.53 -12.82
C CYS A 92 11.99 3.10 -11.40
N TYR A 93 11.16 2.32 -10.71
CA TYR A 93 11.43 1.84 -9.35
C TYR A 93 12.63 0.89 -9.31
N LEU A 94 12.72 -0.05 -10.25
CA LEU A 94 13.87 -0.96 -10.33
C LEU A 94 15.17 -0.22 -10.62
N ILE A 95 15.19 0.65 -11.64
CA ILE A 95 16.40 1.40 -12.01
C ILE A 95 16.83 2.27 -10.83
N PHE A 96 15.89 3.00 -10.20
CA PHE A 96 16.19 3.85 -9.06
C PHE A 96 16.70 3.04 -7.86
N GLY A 97 16.01 1.96 -7.50
CA GLY A 97 16.37 1.11 -6.36
C GLY A 97 17.73 0.45 -6.53
N LEU A 98 17.99 -0.18 -7.68
CA LEU A 98 19.27 -0.82 -7.99
C LEU A 98 20.41 0.20 -8.04
N TYR A 99 20.18 1.36 -8.67
CA TYR A 99 21.18 2.42 -8.77
C TYR A 99 21.53 2.97 -7.38
N VAL A 100 20.55 3.32 -6.56
CA VAL A 100 20.83 3.91 -5.25
C VAL A 100 21.45 2.88 -4.31
N TYR A 101 20.99 1.64 -4.35
CA TYR A 101 21.54 0.57 -3.52
C TYR A 101 22.98 0.22 -3.90
N SER A 102 23.36 0.27 -5.19
CA SER A 102 24.74 -0.02 -5.59
C SER A 102 25.75 1.01 -5.07
N PHE A 103 25.34 2.28 -4.95
CA PHE A 103 26.20 3.36 -4.46
C PHE A 103 26.12 3.60 -2.95
N GLN A 104 25.01 3.26 -2.28
CA GLN A 104 24.83 3.52 -0.84
C GLN A 104 24.77 2.27 0.03
N GLY A 105 24.44 1.10 -0.54
CA GLY A 105 24.44 -0.18 0.15
C GLY A 105 23.70 -0.14 1.49
N GLN A 106 24.41 -0.48 2.57
CA GLN A 106 23.90 -0.47 3.94
C GLN A 106 23.42 0.90 4.43
N TYR A 107 23.88 1.99 3.83
CA TYR A 107 23.53 3.36 4.22
C TYR A 107 22.28 3.89 3.51
N ALA A 108 21.60 3.08 2.71
CA ALA A 108 20.33 3.45 2.11
C ALA A 108 19.30 3.75 3.21
N PHE A 109 18.78 4.97 3.24
CA PHE A 109 17.87 5.44 4.28
C PHE A 109 16.44 5.54 3.73
N ASN A 110 15.41 5.38 4.58
CA ASN A 110 14.03 5.71 4.23
C ASN A 110 13.53 6.83 5.16
N PRO A 111 13.21 8.03 4.63
CA PRO A 111 13.18 8.42 3.22
C PRO A 111 14.58 8.63 2.61
N ILE A 112 14.73 8.28 1.33
CA ILE A 112 16.03 8.24 0.65
C ILE A 112 16.67 9.62 0.44
N THR A 113 15.91 10.69 0.55
CA THR A 113 16.47 12.05 0.53
C THR A 113 17.42 12.28 1.71
N GLN A 114 17.21 11.58 2.84
CA GLN A 114 18.02 11.74 4.04
C GLN A 114 19.38 11.05 3.96
N SER A 115 19.57 10.14 3.01
CA SER A 115 20.87 9.52 2.78
C SER A 115 21.83 10.38 1.94
N LEU A 116 21.39 11.54 1.46
CA LEU A 116 22.23 12.50 0.75
C LEU A 116 23.13 13.26 1.74
N SER A 117 24.44 13.18 1.56
CA SER A 117 25.41 13.93 2.37
C SER A 117 25.40 15.45 2.10
N PRO A 118 25.29 15.94 0.85
CA PRO A 118 25.31 17.38 0.60
C PRO A 118 24.00 18.05 1.06
N TYR A 119 24.10 18.87 2.11
CA TYR A 119 22.94 19.53 2.74
C TYR A 119 22.06 20.30 1.74
N TRP A 120 22.67 21.06 0.82
CA TRP A 120 21.93 21.85 -0.16
C TRP A 120 21.06 21.00 -1.10
N TRP A 121 21.55 19.84 -1.54
CA TRP A 121 20.77 18.89 -2.33
C TRP A 121 19.72 18.18 -1.49
N GLN A 122 20.06 17.80 -0.26
CA GLN A 122 19.11 17.23 0.69
C GLN A 122 17.93 18.19 0.90
N THR A 123 18.18 19.47 1.20
CA THR A 123 17.15 20.49 1.35
C THR A 123 16.32 20.66 0.07
N ALA A 124 16.95 20.76 -1.10
CA ALA A 124 16.24 20.88 -2.37
C ALA A 124 15.31 19.68 -2.62
N THR A 125 15.79 18.46 -2.39
CA THR A 125 14.97 17.25 -2.53
C THR A 125 13.87 17.13 -1.48
N ASN A 126 14.10 17.61 -0.25
CA ASN A 126 13.09 17.66 0.79
C ASN A 126 11.97 18.67 0.46
N ILE A 127 12.31 19.83 -0.12
CA ILE A 127 11.31 20.80 -0.60
C ILE A 127 10.45 20.19 -1.72
N LEU A 128 11.08 19.53 -2.70
CA LEU A 128 10.35 18.82 -3.76
C LEU A 128 9.49 17.68 -3.21
N GLY A 129 10.00 16.94 -2.22
CA GLY A 129 9.28 15.90 -1.49
C GLY A 129 8.04 16.45 -0.78
N LEU A 130 8.14 17.64 -0.17
CA LEU A 130 7.01 18.30 0.47
C LEU A 130 5.94 18.70 -0.56
N VAL A 131 6.34 19.30 -1.68
CA VAL A 131 5.40 19.70 -2.75
C VAL A 131 4.67 18.48 -3.31
N THR A 132 5.42 17.42 -3.67
CA THR A 132 4.83 16.18 -4.19
C THR A 132 3.95 15.48 -3.16
N GLY A 133 4.37 15.49 -1.88
CA GLY A 133 3.58 14.99 -0.76
C GLY A 133 2.27 15.73 -0.56
N LEU A 134 2.25 17.07 -0.67
CA LEU A 134 1.02 17.86 -0.59
C LEU A 134 0.05 17.56 -1.73
N VAL A 135 0.56 17.39 -2.95
CA VAL A 135 -0.26 17.01 -4.11
C VAL A 135 -0.88 15.62 -3.90
N ALA A 136 -0.07 14.65 -3.47
CA ALA A 136 -0.56 13.30 -3.16
C ALA A 136 -1.60 13.33 -2.04
N ALA A 137 -1.32 14.03 -0.95
CA ALA A 137 -2.22 14.11 0.19
C ALA A 137 -3.54 14.82 -0.17
N GLY A 138 -3.50 15.84 -1.02
CA GLY A 138 -4.70 16.49 -1.57
C GLY A 138 -5.52 15.55 -2.47
N LEU A 139 -4.88 14.81 -3.37
CA LEU A 139 -5.54 13.86 -4.27
C LEU A 139 -6.20 12.71 -3.50
N TYR A 140 -5.42 11.98 -2.69
CA TYR A 140 -5.92 10.85 -1.90
C TYR A 140 -6.92 11.29 -0.83
N GLY A 141 -6.68 12.44 -0.20
CA GLY A 141 -7.60 13.02 0.78
C GLY A 141 -8.95 13.37 0.17
N ASN A 142 -8.96 14.00 -1.01
CA ASN A 142 -10.22 14.37 -1.69
C ASN A 142 -11.03 13.14 -2.12
N ILE A 143 -10.37 12.16 -2.75
CA ILE A 143 -11.03 10.92 -3.19
C ILE A 143 -11.53 10.12 -1.98
N GLY A 144 -10.67 9.93 -0.96
CA GLY A 144 -11.01 9.18 0.24
C GLY A 144 -12.18 9.79 1.01
N MET A 145 -12.19 11.11 1.17
CA MET A 145 -13.32 11.82 1.77
C MET A 145 -14.60 11.59 0.96
N LYS A 146 -14.52 11.55 -0.38
CA LYS A 146 -15.70 11.49 -1.26
C LYS A 146 -16.38 10.15 -1.11
N VAL A 147 -15.57 9.09 -1.11
CA VAL A 147 -16.02 7.73 -0.82
C VAL A 147 -16.62 7.65 0.58
N LEU A 148 -15.96 8.22 1.60
CA LEU A 148 -16.50 8.22 2.97
C LEU A 148 -17.87 8.90 3.04
N TYR A 149 -18.06 10.05 2.40
CA TYR A 149 -19.34 10.74 2.45
C TYR A 149 -20.44 10.02 1.70
N VAL A 150 -20.17 9.53 0.49
CA VAL A 150 -21.18 8.84 -0.33
C VAL A 150 -21.56 7.49 0.29
N GLU A 151 -20.57 6.67 0.66
CA GLU A 151 -20.84 5.32 1.14
C GLU A 151 -21.29 5.30 2.61
N LEU A 152 -20.63 6.08 3.48
CA LEU A 152 -20.95 6.09 4.92
C LEU A 152 -22.07 7.08 5.24
N LEU A 153 -21.89 8.36 4.92
CA LEU A 153 -22.84 9.40 5.38
C LEU A 153 -24.16 9.35 4.60
N GLN A 154 -24.13 9.29 3.27
CA GLN A 154 -25.36 9.20 2.47
C GLN A 154 -25.94 7.78 2.53
N GLY A 155 -25.11 6.76 2.30
CA GLY A 155 -25.55 5.36 2.23
C GLY A 155 -26.07 4.80 3.56
N VAL A 156 -25.34 5.01 4.66
CA VAL A 156 -25.70 4.42 5.97
C VAL A 156 -26.49 5.40 6.85
N PHE A 157 -26.08 6.67 6.90
CA PHE A 157 -26.70 7.66 7.79
C PHE A 157 -27.79 8.52 7.13
N GLY A 158 -28.07 8.33 5.83
CA GLY A 158 -29.09 9.07 5.11
C GLY A 158 -28.81 10.57 4.99
N ALA A 159 -27.54 10.97 5.02
CA ALA A 159 -27.13 12.36 4.89
C ALA A 159 -27.57 12.96 3.53
N PRO A 160 -27.80 14.28 3.46
CA PRO A 160 -28.21 14.94 2.23
C PRO A 160 -27.21 14.76 1.09
N ALA A 161 -27.71 14.86 -0.14
CA ALA A 161 -26.88 14.74 -1.32
C ALA A 161 -25.79 15.84 -1.33
N LEU A 162 -24.60 15.53 -1.84
CA LEU A 162 -23.48 16.48 -1.94
C LEU A 162 -23.79 17.68 -2.88
N THR A 163 -24.85 17.55 -3.67
CA THR A 163 -25.42 18.61 -4.51
C THR A 163 -26.12 19.69 -3.70
N GLU A 164 -26.66 19.35 -2.52
CA GLU A 164 -27.40 20.26 -1.65
C GLU A 164 -26.47 21.12 -0.77
N ALA A 165 -26.92 22.33 -0.42
CA ALA A 165 -26.15 23.25 0.42
C ALA A 165 -25.85 22.66 1.81
N ALA A 166 -26.81 21.95 2.41
CA ALA A 166 -26.64 21.26 3.69
C ALA A 166 -25.57 20.15 3.58
N GLY A 167 -25.56 19.42 2.47
CA GLY A 167 -24.57 18.38 2.22
C GLY A 167 -23.16 18.94 2.07
N LYS A 168 -23.01 20.08 1.37
CA LYS A 168 -21.72 20.78 1.21
C LYS A 168 -21.18 21.32 2.54
N MET A 169 -22.05 21.83 3.42
CA MET A 169 -21.64 22.28 4.75
C MET A 169 -21.17 21.13 5.63
N LEU A 170 -21.92 20.01 5.65
CA LEU A 170 -21.51 18.82 6.39
C LEU A 170 -20.18 18.28 5.88
N TRP A 171 -20.03 18.21 4.56
CA TRP A 171 -18.78 17.82 3.91
C TRP A 171 -17.59 18.71 4.34
N ALA A 172 -17.77 20.04 4.31
CA ALA A 172 -16.75 20.99 4.74
C ALA A 172 -16.37 20.81 6.22
N ALA A 173 -17.31 20.42 7.09
CA ALA A 173 -17.05 20.18 8.50
C ALA A 173 -16.29 18.86 8.77
N VAL A 174 -16.52 17.81 7.97
CA VAL A 174 -15.85 16.52 8.17
C VAL A 174 -14.37 16.57 7.73
N ILE A 175 -14.02 17.44 6.77
CA ILE A 175 -12.63 17.56 6.27
C ILE A 175 -11.63 17.90 7.41
N PRO A 176 -11.81 18.97 8.21
CA PRO A 176 -10.90 19.25 9.33
C PRO A 176 -10.80 18.10 10.32
N VAL A 177 -11.91 17.42 10.63
CA VAL A 177 -11.92 16.28 11.56
C VAL A 177 -11.04 15.14 11.03
N TYR A 178 -11.17 14.81 9.75
CA TYR A 178 -10.32 13.82 9.10
C TYR A 178 -8.83 14.18 9.19
N TRP A 179 -8.46 15.44 8.89
CA TRP A 179 -7.07 15.88 8.95
C TRP A 179 -6.51 15.93 10.37
N VAL A 180 -7.33 16.29 11.36
CA VAL A 180 -6.94 16.24 12.78
C VAL A 180 -6.65 14.80 13.21
N LEU A 181 -7.51 13.85 12.85
CA LEU A 181 -7.28 12.43 13.13
C LEU A 181 -6.02 11.91 12.43
N ALA A 182 -5.82 12.26 11.16
CA ALA A 182 -4.62 11.91 10.42
C ALA A 182 -3.35 12.49 11.07
N PHE A 183 -3.41 13.74 11.55
CA PHE A 183 -2.30 14.36 12.27
C PHE A 183 -1.98 13.64 13.58
N ILE A 184 -3.00 13.28 14.38
CA ILE A 184 -2.82 12.55 15.63
C ILE A 184 -2.12 11.20 15.36
N VAL A 185 -2.59 10.45 14.37
CA VAL A 185 -1.99 9.16 14.00
C VAL A 185 -0.56 9.36 13.49
N GLY A 186 -0.32 10.36 12.65
CA GLY A 186 1.02 10.66 12.12
C GLY A 186 2.02 11.09 13.20
N ALA A 187 1.60 11.92 14.16
CA ALA A 187 2.44 12.41 15.25
C ALA A 187 2.71 11.35 16.33
N ALA A 188 1.81 10.37 16.48
CA ALA A 188 1.97 9.29 17.46
C ALA A 188 3.04 8.27 17.06
N VAL A 189 3.26 8.09 15.75
CA VAL A 189 4.09 7.01 15.20
C VAL A 189 5.56 7.42 15.09
N PRO A 190 6.49 6.70 15.74
CA PRO A 190 7.90 7.08 15.76
C PRO A 190 8.63 6.78 14.44
N GLN A 191 8.19 5.77 13.68
CA GLN A 191 8.84 5.35 12.45
C GLN A 191 7.84 5.09 11.32
N PHE A 192 7.87 5.95 10.31
CA PHE A 192 6.96 5.91 9.16
C PHE A 192 6.99 4.58 8.41
N SER A 193 8.18 3.98 8.23
CA SER A 193 8.35 2.73 7.48
C SER A 193 7.56 1.55 8.06
N LEU A 194 7.41 1.51 9.39
CA LEU A 194 6.67 0.42 10.04
C LEU A 194 5.16 0.54 9.86
N VAL A 195 4.63 1.77 9.91
CA VAL A 195 3.19 2.02 9.69
C VAL A 195 2.80 1.94 8.22
N SER A 196 3.62 2.50 7.32
CA SER A 196 3.40 2.29 5.88
C SER A 196 3.48 0.82 5.52
N GLY A 197 4.40 0.06 6.12
CA GLY A 197 4.47 -1.39 5.97
C GLY A 197 3.22 -2.11 6.50
N PHE A 198 2.70 -1.68 7.66
CA PHE A 198 1.46 -2.22 8.22
C PHE A 198 0.25 -1.96 7.32
N ILE A 199 0.09 -0.72 6.84
CA ILE A 199 -0.99 -0.33 5.92
C ILE A 199 -0.86 -1.09 4.59
N GLY A 200 0.37 -1.25 4.09
CA GLY A 200 0.68 -2.03 2.90
C GLY A 200 0.28 -3.50 3.05
N ALA A 201 0.59 -4.11 4.19
CA ALA A 201 0.26 -5.51 4.44
C ALA A 201 -1.24 -5.74 4.68
N LEU A 202 -1.89 -4.89 5.48
CA LEU A 202 -3.29 -5.07 5.85
C LEU A 202 -4.24 -4.71 4.72
N PHE A 203 -4.06 -3.54 4.12
CA PHE A 203 -5.00 -3.03 3.12
C PHE A 203 -4.54 -3.37 1.71
N ILE A 204 -3.34 -2.95 1.30
CA ILE A 204 -2.92 -3.06 -0.10
C ILE A 204 -2.77 -4.53 -0.53
N LEU A 205 -2.07 -5.36 0.23
CA LEU A 205 -1.97 -6.79 -0.09
C LEU A 205 -3.35 -7.47 -0.12
N SER A 206 -4.20 -7.19 0.86
CA SER A 206 -5.54 -7.82 0.94
C SER A 206 -6.44 -7.42 -0.23
N PHE A 207 -6.45 -6.13 -0.59
CA PHE A 207 -7.27 -5.61 -1.68
C PHE A 207 -6.73 -5.98 -3.07
N THR A 208 -5.44 -6.27 -3.20
CA THR A 208 -4.84 -6.60 -4.51
C THR A 208 -4.76 -8.11 -4.75
N TYR A 209 -4.47 -8.92 -3.73
CA TYR A 209 -4.24 -10.35 -3.89
C TYR A 209 -5.44 -11.19 -3.40
N THR A 210 -5.89 -10.95 -2.17
CA THR A 210 -6.89 -11.80 -1.52
C THR A 210 -8.30 -11.56 -2.04
N LEU A 211 -8.74 -10.30 -2.05
CA LEU A 211 -10.13 -9.96 -2.40
C LEU A 211 -10.45 -10.19 -3.89
N PRO A 212 -9.61 -9.80 -4.86
CA PRO A 212 -9.88 -10.09 -6.27
C PRO A 212 -9.91 -11.60 -6.56
N ALA A 213 -9.05 -12.38 -5.90
CA ALA A 213 -9.05 -13.84 -6.02
C ALA A 213 -10.33 -14.46 -5.46
N LEU A 214 -10.79 -13.99 -4.29
CA LEU A 214 -12.05 -14.43 -3.69
C LEU A 214 -13.26 -14.07 -4.56
N LEU A 215 -13.33 -12.83 -5.04
CA LEU A 215 -14.42 -12.35 -5.90
C LEU A 215 -14.41 -13.06 -7.25
N GLY A 216 -13.24 -13.24 -7.85
CA GLY A 216 -13.06 -13.99 -9.10
C GLY A 216 -13.52 -15.44 -8.94
N LEU A 217 -13.03 -16.14 -7.91
CA LEU A 217 -13.44 -17.50 -7.61
C LEU A 217 -14.95 -17.61 -7.38
N GLY A 218 -15.53 -16.70 -6.59
CA GLY A 218 -16.96 -16.67 -6.34
C GLY A 218 -17.78 -16.44 -7.62
N PHE A 219 -17.35 -15.52 -8.48
CA PHE A 219 -17.99 -15.23 -9.75
C PHE A 219 -17.92 -16.42 -10.71
N TRP A 220 -16.75 -17.03 -10.89
CA TRP A 220 -16.56 -18.15 -11.81
C TRP A 220 -17.30 -19.41 -11.35
N ILE A 221 -17.27 -19.72 -10.05
CA ILE A 221 -18.03 -20.86 -9.52
C ILE A 221 -19.53 -20.62 -9.72
N ARG A 222 -20.05 -19.42 -9.46
CA ARG A 222 -21.47 -19.10 -9.67
C ARG A 222 -21.86 -19.19 -11.14
N LYS A 223 -21.03 -18.66 -12.04
CA LYS A 223 -21.24 -18.70 -13.49
C LYS A 223 -21.19 -20.13 -14.04
N ASP A 224 -20.19 -20.91 -13.68
CA ASP A 224 -20.02 -22.28 -14.18
C ASP A 224 -21.00 -23.26 -13.51
N ALA A 225 -21.61 -22.89 -12.40
CA ALA A 225 -22.67 -23.66 -11.75
C ALA A 225 -24.06 -23.46 -12.39
N MET A 226 -24.25 -22.41 -13.20
CA MET A 226 -25.48 -22.18 -13.97
C MET A 226 -25.61 -23.24 -15.06
N VAL A 227 -26.73 -23.95 -15.06
CA VAL A 227 -27.07 -24.91 -16.11
C VAL A 227 -27.83 -24.14 -17.20
N PRO A 228 -27.31 -24.07 -18.45
CA PRO A 228 -28.04 -23.47 -19.55
C PRO A 228 -29.41 -24.15 -19.70
N GLU A 229 -30.46 -23.35 -19.91
CA GLU A 229 -31.86 -23.76 -20.16
C GLU A 229 -32.72 -24.12 -18.93
N GLU A 230 -32.15 -24.45 -17.78
CA GLU A 230 -32.93 -24.80 -16.57
C GLU A 230 -33.01 -23.67 -15.52
N GLU A 231 -32.02 -22.77 -15.48
CA GLU A 231 -32.02 -21.62 -14.56
C GLU A 231 -32.51 -20.36 -15.29
N THR A 232 -33.74 -19.94 -14.98
CA THR A 232 -34.36 -18.73 -15.56
C THR A 232 -34.37 -17.58 -14.56
N PHE A 233 -34.08 -16.38 -15.06
CA PHE A 233 -34.28 -15.14 -14.34
C PHE A 233 -35.65 -14.57 -14.71
N ASP A 234 -36.53 -14.39 -13.73
CA ASP A 234 -37.84 -13.76 -13.94
C ASP A 234 -37.72 -12.24 -13.70
N PRO A 235 -37.79 -11.40 -14.75
CA PRO A 235 -37.61 -9.95 -14.63
C PRO A 235 -38.74 -9.27 -13.83
N ALA A 236 -39.91 -9.90 -13.71
CA ALA A 236 -41.07 -9.32 -13.03
C ALA A 236 -40.99 -9.48 -11.50
N THR A 237 -40.37 -10.55 -11.02
CA THR A 237 -40.24 -10.86 -9.59
C THR A 237 -38.84 -10.63 -9.03
N GLY A 238 -37.84 -10.43 -9.91
CA GLY A 238 -36.44 -10.28 -9.53
C GLY A 238 -35.83 -11.54 -8.91
N ARG A 239 -36.50 -12.68 -9.03
CA ARG A 239 -36.08 -13.96 -8.44
C ARG A 239 -35.42 -14.84 -9.49
N TYR A 240 -34.34 -15.50 -9.07
CA TYR A 240 -33.71 -16.57 -9.85
C TYR A 240 -34.33 -17.91 -9.48
N ALA A 241 -34.84 -18.64 -10.48
CA ALA A 241 -35.18 -20.05 -10.31
C ALA A 241 -33.89 -20.87 -10.43
N TYR A 242 -33.50 -21.51 -9.33
CA TYR A 242 -32.31 -22.35 -9.29
C TYR A 242 -32.69 -23.82 -9.23
N VAL A 243 -31.99 -24.65 -10.00
CA VAL A 243 -32.20 -26.11 -10.03
C VAL A 243 -31.70 -26.76 -8.75
N ASP A 244 -30.55 -26.29 -8.24
CA ASP A 244 -29.90 -26.81 -7.04
C ASP A 244 -29.48 -25.69 -6.09
N GLY A 245 -29.64 -25.95 -4.79
CA GLY A 245 -29.17 -25.08 -3.71
C GLY A 245 -27.92 -25.63 -3.01
N GLY A 246 -27.17 -24.73 -2.37
CA GLY A 246 -26.14 -25.10 -1.38
C GLY A 246 -24.83 -25.67 -1.95
N PHE A 247 -24.17 -26.52 -1.15
CA PHE A 247 -22.79 -26.98 -1.38
C PHE A 247 -22.60 -27.80 -2.67
N ARG A 248 -23.61 -28.58 -3.07
CA ARG A 248 -23.56 -29.38 -4.32
C ARG A 248 -23.43 -28.50 -5.56
N ARG A 249 -24.07 -27.34 -5.57
CA ARG A 249 -23.97 -26.37 -6.66
C ARG A 249 -22.57 -25.76 -6.76
N TYR A 250 -22.02 -25.32 -5.63
CA TYR A 250 -20.67 -24.76 -5.59
C TYR A 250 -19.61 -25.80 -5.98
N TRP A 251 -19.78 -27.05 -5.55
CA TRP A 251 -18.90 -28.15 -5.94
C TRP A 251 -18.96 -28.44 -7.45
N ARG A 252 -20.17 -28.43 -8.04
CA ARG A 252 -20.36 -28.59 -9.48
C ARG A 252 -19.67 -27.48 -10.28
N GLY A 253 -19.86 -26.22 -9.87
CA GLY A 253 -19.18 -25.07 -10.48
C GLY A 253 -17.66 -25.14 -10.31
N PHE A 254 -17.17 -25.59 -9.15
CA PHE A 254 -15.74 -25.77 -8.90
C PHE A 254 -15.12 -26.80 -9.85
N MET A 255 -15.80 -27.94 -10.07
CA MET A 255 -15.32 -29.06 -10.89
C MET A 255 -15.39 -28.81 -12.41
N LYS A 256 -16.04 -27.73 -12.87
CA LYS A 256 -16.01 -27.35 -14.29
C LYS A 256 -14.66 -26.81 -14.74
N ARG A 257 -13.94 -26.12 -13.85
CA ARG A 257 -12.60 -25.57 -14.08
C ARG A 257 -11.68 -25.80 -12.88
N PRO A 258 -11.38 -27.07 -12.54
CA PRO A 258 -10.73 -27.40 -11.27
C PRO A 258 -9.32 -26.80 -11.18
N VAL A 259 -8.56 -26.76 -12.28
CA VAL A 259 -7.21 -26.18 -12.29
C VAL A 259 -7.24 -24.68 -12.01
N PHE A 260 -8.11 -23.94 -12.71
CA PHE A 260 -8.22 -22.50 -12.54
C PHE A 260 -8.77 -22.12 -11.16
N ASN A 261 -9.78 -22.84 -10.67
CA ASN A 261 -10.36 -22.58 -9.34
C ASN A 261 -9.37 -22.93 -8.23
N THR A 262 -8.66 -24.05 -8.34
CA THR A 262 -7.61 -24.43 -7.36
C THR A 262 -6.47 -23.43 -7.34
N TRP A 263 -6.04 -22.94 -8.51
CA TRP A 263 -5.04 -21.87 -8.59
C TRP A 263 -5.48 -20.61 -7.84
N ASN A 264 -6.72 -20.16 -8.04
CA ASN A 264 -7.26 -19.00 -7.32
C ASN A 264 -7.36 -19.24 -5.81
N VAL A 265 -7.69 -20.46 -5.35
CA VAL A 265 -7.67 -20.81 -3.92
C VAL A 265 -6.26 -20.73 -3.37
N VAL A 266 -5.27 -21.33 -4.04
CA VAL A 266 -3.86 -21.30 -3.60
C VAL A 266 -3.35 -19.87 -3.57
N TYR A 267 -3.66 -19.07 -4.60
CA TYR A 267 -3.28 -17.67 -4.67
C TYR A 267 -3.92 -16.83 -3.55
N MET A 268 -5.20 -17.04 -3.26
CA MET A 268 -5.91 -16.40 -2.14
C MET A 268 -5.31 -16.78 -0.79
N LEU A 269 -5.02 -18.06 -0.56
CA LEU A 269 -4.37 -18.52 0.67
C LEU A 269 -2.96 -17.96 0.81
N GLY A 270 -2.20 -17.91 -0.29
CA GLY A 270 -0.89 -17.26 -0.33
C GLY A 270 -0.98 -15.78 0.05
N GLY A 271 -1.94 -15.05 -0.53
CA GLY A 271 -2.25 -13.66 -0.18
C GLY A 271 -2.54 -13.49 1.31
N LEU A 272 -3.43 -14.31 1.87
CA LEU A 272 -3.77 -14.29 3.30
C LEU A 272 -2.56 -14.54 4.21
N VAL A 273 -1.72 -15.51 3.86
CA VAL A 273 -0.50 -15.81 4.62
C VAL A 273 0.46 -14.62 4.55
N THR A 274 0.67 -14.02 3.37
CA THR A 274 1.55 -12.85 3.23
C THR A 274 1.02 -11.63 3.97
N THR A 275 -0.30 -11.42 3.98
CA THR A 275 -0.95 -10.37 4.78
C THR A 275 -0.73 -10.60 6.27
N ALA A 276 -0.94 -11.82 6.77
CA ALA A 276 -0.74 -12.16 8.18
C ALA A 276 0.71 -11.99 8.61
N LEU A 277 1.66 -12.50 7.82
CA LEU A 277 3.10 -12.35 8.08
C LEU A 277 3.55 -10.89 8.00
N GLY A 278 3.03 -10.13 7.01
CA GLY A 278 3.32 -8.72 6.86
C GLY A 278 2.84 -7.90 8.06
N MET A 279 1.59 -8.12 8.50
CA MET A 279 1.06 -7.49 9.72
C MET A 279 1.88 -7.86 10.95
N TYR A 280 2.20 -9.15 11.12
CA TYR A 280 3.02 -9.62 12.23
C TYR A 280 4.36 -8.89 12.26
N SER A 281 5.04 -8.78 11.12
CA SER A 281 6.34 -8.10 11.04
C SER A 281 6.28 -6.62 11.41
N SER A 282 5.25 -5.91 10.98
CA SER A 282 5.07 -4.50 11.29
C SER A 282 4.64 -4.25 12.73
N ILE A 283 3.80 -5.13 13.31
CA ILE A 283 3.37 -5.04 14.71
C ILE A 283 4.55 -5.26 15.65
N GLU A 284 5.31 -6.33 15.45
CA GLU A 284 6.52 -6.60 16.26
C GLU A 284 7.52 -5.44 16.14
N GLY A 285 7.77 -4.94 14.92
CA GLY A 285 8.64 -3.79 14.72
C GLY A 285 8.13 -2.51 15.41
N LEU A 286 6.82 -2.28 15.45
CA LEU A 286 6.23 -1.17 16.20
C LEU A 286 6.41 -1.35 17.71
N ILE A 287 6.16 -2.54 18.24
CA ILE A 287 6.37 -2.85 19.67
C ILE A 287 7.82 -2.61 20.06
N GLU A 288 8.77 -3.10 19.25
CA GLU A 288 10.20 -2.85 19.47
C GLU A 288 10.54 -1.36 19.44
N ALA A 289 10.00 -0.61 18.49
CA ALA A 289 10.21 0.84 18.39
C ALA A 289 9.69 1.57 19.64
N PHE A 290 8.49 1.24 20.13
CA PHE A 290 7.90 1.85 21.32
C PHE A 290 8.56 1.41 22.64
N SER A 291 9.20 0.23 22.69
CA SER A 291 9.84 -0.32 23.89
C SER A 291 11.17 0.34 24.30
N GLY A 292 11.58 1.43 23.63
CA GLY A 292 12.75 2.23 24.00
C GLY A 292 14.00 2.02 23.13
N LYS A 293 13.88 1.34 21.98
CA LYS A 293 14.96 1.23 20.97
C LYS A 293 14.85 2.24 19.82
N SER A 294 13.78 3.03 19.77
CA SER A 294 13.60 4.10 18.79
C SER A 294 14.14 5.42 19.32
N HIS A 295 14.97 6.11 18.53
CA HIS A 295 15.43 7.48 18.82
C HIS A 295 14.33 8.53 18.63
N ALA A 296 13.26 8.20 17.89
CA ALA A 296 12.10 9.07 17.71
C ALA A 296 11.03 8.81 18.78
N THR A 297 10.58 9.88 19.44
CA THR A 297 9.51 9.86 20.45
C THR A 297 8.17 10.31 19.86
N SER A 298 7.06 9.78 20.38
CA SER A 298 5.72 10.24 20.01
C SER A 298 5.55 11.72 20.33
N PHE A 299 4.95 12.48 19.40
CA PHE A 299 4.78 13.94 19.49
C PHE A 299 6.08 14.74 19.61
N GLY A 300 7.22 14.18 19.21
CA GLY A 300 8.49 14.88 19.16
C GLY A 300 8.57 15.87 17.98
N CYS A 301 9.04 17.10 18.25
CA CYS A 301 9.42 18.06 17.20
C CYS A 301 10.93 18.02 16.87
N ALA A 302 11.70 17.17 17.57
CA ALA A 302 13.12 17.02 17.32
C ALA A 302 13.34 16.18 16.06
N SER A 303 14.26 16.64 15.19
CA SER A 303 14.70 15.85 14.04
C SER A 303 15.32 14.53 14.55
N PRO A 304 14.93 13.36 14.01
CA PRO A 304 15.57 12.09 14.34
C PRO A 304 16.97 11.94 13.70
N VAL A 305 17.40 12.92 12.90
CA VAL A 305 18.70 13.02 12.21
C VAL A 305 19.33 14.39 12.39
#